data_AF-A0A2H1KBK7-F1
#
_entry.id   AF-A0A2H1KBK7-F1
#
_cell.length_a   1.000
_cell.length_b   1.000
_cell.length_c   1.000
_cell.angle_alpha   90.00
_cell.angle_beta   90.00
_cell.angle_gamma   90.00
#
_symmetry.space_group_name_H-M   'P 1'
#
loop_
_entity.id
_entity.type
_entity.pdbx_description
1 polymer ?
#
loop_
_entity_poly.entity_id
_entity_poly.type
_entity_poly.pdbx_seq_one_letter_code
_entity_poly.pdbx_strand_id
1 'polypeptide(L)'
;MICLDTARAEVGATSAPTDFALDFERLFVSVGDAALRREAGAEHVTASCLVFDPDTESVLLNHHRKAGLWGQFGGHLEAEDDSLRSAARREAIEESGLSRLAWFSPNPIDLHVHDLSASFGACERHFDVVFAAVASVDDVPVVSDESLAVKWFPLAALPTSLMPDLVVRLPELYRRGVESREVSDRHRG
;
A
#
# COMPACT_ATOMS: atom_id res chain seq x y z
N MET A 1 14.95 3.34 10.48
CA MET A 1 15.26 2.24 9.55
C MET A 1 14.64 0.98 10.12
N ILE A 2 13.74 0.39 9.35
CA ILE A 2 12.99 -0.81 9.71
C ILE A 2 13.98 -1.97 9.90
N CYS A 3 13.88 -2.71 11.01
CA CYS A 3 14.62 -3.95 11.19
C CYS A 3 13.79 -5.15 10.67
N LEU A 4 14.48 -6.23 10.31
CA LEU A 4 13.84 -7.42 9.74
C LEU A 4 12.81 -8.07 10.66
N ASP A 5 13.03 -8.03 11.99
CA ASP A 5 12.07 -8.59 12.94
C ASP A 5 10.77 -7.79 12.97
N THR A 6 10.84 -6.45 12.88
CA THR A 6 9.64 -5.61 12.73
C THR A 6 8.90 -5.94 11.44
N ALA A 7 9.61 -6.03 10.31
CA ALA A 7 9.00 -6.35 9.02
C ALA A 7 8.33 -7.74 9.04
N ARG A 8 8.99 -8.76 9.61
CA ARG A 8 8.43 -10.11 9.78
C ARG A 8 7.18 -10.10 10.67
N ALA A 9 7.21 -9.36 11.77
CA ALA A 9 6.09 -9.28 12.68
C ALA A 9 4.86 -8.65 12.01
N GLU A 10 5.04 -7.57 11.25
CA GLU A 10 3.94 -6.92 10.54
C GLU A 10 3.39 -7.77 9.40
N VAL A 11 4.27 -8.38 8.59
CA VAL A 11 3.85 -9.32 7.54
C VAL A 11 3.07 -10.50 8.14
N GLY A 12 3.57 -11.07 9.25
CA GLY A 12 2.90 -12.17 9.95
C GLY A 12 1.60 -11.79 10.67
N ALA A 13 1.35 -10.49 10.87
CA ALA A 13 0.12 -9.98 11.47
C ALA A 13 -1.02 -9.79 10.46
N THR A 14 -0.78 -10.00 9.16
CA THR A 14 -1.86 -9.95 8.18
C THR A 14 -2.87 -11.06 8.44
N SER A 15 -4.15 -10.71 8.42
CA SER A 15 -5.26 -11.68 8.48
C SER A 15 -5.77 -12.06 7.09
N ALA A 16 -5.19 -11.49 6.04
CA ALA A 16 -5.57 -11.75 4.66
C ALA A 16 -5.23 -13.19 4.25
N PRO A 17 -6.19 -13.96 3.70
CA PRO A 17 -5.86 -15.15 2.95
C PRO A 17 -5.06 -14.74 1.72
N THR A 18 -3.78 -15.12 1.68
CA THR A 18 -2.86 -14.80 0.58
C THR A 18 -1.85 -15.93 0.41
N ASP A 19 -1.62 -16.33 -0.84
CA ASP A 19 -0.59 -17.31 -1.17
C ASP A 19 0.83 -16.73 -0.99
N PHE A 20 0.95 -15.40 -0.91
CA PHE A 20 2.21 -14.69 -0.85
C PHE A 20 2.88 -14.69 0.52
N ALA A 21 2.20 -15.10 1.60
CA ALA A 21 2.82 -15.16 2.93
C ALA A 21 4.10 -16.02 2.93
N LEU A 22 4.07 -17.15 2.20
CA LEU A 22 5.23 -18.03 2.03
C LEU A 22 6.31 -17.41 1.12
N ASP A 23 5.93 -16.57 0.15
CA ASP A 23 6.89 -15.82 -0.67
C ASP A 23 7.68 -14.82 0.18
N PHE A 24 7.00 -14.06 1.05
CA PHE A 24 7.66 -13.16 1.99
C PHE A 24 8.58 -13.91 2.97
N GLU A 25 8.12 -15.03 3.52
CA GLU A 25 8.95 -15.86 4.39
C GLU A 25 10.22 -16.32 3.66
N ARG A 26 10.09 -16.81 2.43
CA ARG A 26 11.24 -17.20 1.60
C ARG A 26 12.19 -16.05 1.37
N LEU A 27 11.69 -14.87 1.00
CA LEU A 27 12.51 -13.67 0.80
C LEU A 27 13.28 -13.30 2.07
N PHE A 28 12.60 -13.27 3.22
CA PHE A 28 13.23 -12.91 4.48
C PHE A 28 14.25 -13.94 4.98
N VAL A 29 14.11 -15.21 4.60
CA VAL A 29 15.10 -16.25 4.92
C VAL A 29 16.30 -16.18 3.98
N SER A 30 16.07 -15.96 2.69
CA SER A 30 17.14 -15.98 1.68
C SER A 30 17.94 -14.68 1.60
N VAL A 31 17.26 -13.53 1.73
CA VAL A 31 17.85 -12.19 1.53
C VAL A 31 18.07 -11.46 2.87
N GLY A 32 17.25 -11.74 3.88
CA GLY A 32 17.33 -11.08 5.20
C GLY A 32 17.10 -9.57 5.13
N ASP A 33 17.81 -8.79 5.94
CA ASP A 33 17.69 -7.32 6.03
C ASP A 33 17.95 -6.59 4.70
N ALA A 34 18.61 -7.23 3.74
CA ALA A 34 18.79 -6.66 2.41
C ALA A 34 17.47 -6.54 1.65
N ALA A 35 16.44 -7.34 1.97
CA ALA A 35 15.13 -7.25 1.36
C ALA A 35 14.42 -5.92 1.65
N LEU A 36 14.86 -5.19 2.68
CA LEU A 36 14.26 -3.91 3.07
C LEU A 36 14.92 -2.70 2.37
N ARG A 37 15.85 -2.91 1.43
CA ARG A 37 16.62 -1.86 0.77
C ARG A 37 16.57 -2.05 -0.74
N ARG A 38 15.98 -1.10 -1.46
CA ARG A 38 15.82 -1.17 -2.92
C ARG A 38 17.14 -1.27 -3.68
N GLU A 39 18.25 -0.80 -3.10
CA GLU A 39 19.58 -0.84 -3.71
C GLU A 39 20.28 -2.20 -3.51
N ALA A 40 19.73 -3.09 -2.67
CA ALA A 40 20.42 -4.31 -2.25
C ALA A 40 20.15 -5.52 -3.14
N GLY A 41 19.17 -5.45 -4.05
CA GLY A 41 18.83 -6.56 -4.94
C GLY A 41 17.75 -6.22 -5.95
N ALA A 42 17.42 -7.22 -6.79
CA ALA A 42 16.35 -7.13 -7.77
C ALA A 42 14.95 -7.34 -7.15
N GLU A 43 14.89 -7.88 -5.94
CA GLU A 43 13.69 -8.17 -5.18
C GLU A 43 13.76 -7.46 -3.83
N HIS A 44 12.74 -6.69 -3.48
CA HIS A 44 12.68 -5.98 -2.21
C HIS A 44 11.25 -5.66 -1.79
N VAL A 45 11.10 -5.32 -0.51
CA VAL A 45 9.83 -4.97 0.11
C VAL A 45 9.43 -3.54 -0.21
N THR A 46 8.14 -3.34 -0.48
CA THR A 46 7.47 -2.03 -0.56
C THR A 46 6.32 -1.97 0.43
N ALA A 47 5.89 -0.76 0.74
CA ALA A 47 4.76 -0.52 1.64
C ALA A 47 3.74 0.38 0.94
N SER A 48 2.49 -0.08 0.90
CA SER A 48 1.40 0.58 0.19
C SER A 48 0.20 0.85 1.09
N CYS A 49 -0.65 1.78 0.67
CA CYS A 49 -1.85 2.16 1.39
C CYS A 49 -3.04 2.36 0.44
N LEU A 50 -4.13 1.62 0.69
CA LEU A 50 -5.45 1.95 0.15
C LEU A 50 -6.12 3.00 1.02
N VAL A 51 -6.27 4.22 0.50
CA VAL A 51 -7.06 5.27 1.13
C VAL A 51 -8.49 5.19 0.61
N PHE A 52 -9.47 5.12 1.53
CA PHE A 52 -10.88 4.99 1.20
C PHE A 52 -11.76 5.86 2.10
N ASP A 53 -12.97 6.13 1.63
CA ASP A 53 -14.05 6.76 2.37
C ASP A 53 -15.22 5.76 2.47
N PRO A 54 -15.49 5.21 3.67
CA PRO A 54 -16.57 4.25 3.86
C PRO A 54 -17.96 4.87 3.71
N ASP A 55 -18.13 6.17 3.97
CA ASP A 55 -19.43 6.84 3.95
C ASP A 55 -19.95 7.04 2.53
N THR A 56 -19.02 7.11 1.56
CA THR A 56 -19.32 7.34 0.14
C THR A 56 -18.92 6.19 -0.78
N GLU A 57 -18.49 5.06 -0.20
CA GLU A 57 -17.99 3.88 -0.92
C GLU A 57 -16.96 4.24 -2.01
N SER A 58 -16.01 5.09 -1.63
CA SER A 58 -15.04 5.68 -2.56
C SER A 58 -13.60 5.36 -2.17
N VAL A 59 -12.71 5.34 -3.16
CA VAL A 59 -11.26 5.16 -3.00
C VAL A 59 -10.52 6.36 -3.58
N LEU A 60 -9.42 6.74 -2.94
CA LEU A 60 -8.52 7.79 -3.43
C LEU A 60 -7.36 7.13 -4.17
N LEU A 61 -7.14 7.51 -5.42
CA LEU A 61 -6.12 6.92 -6.29
C LEU A 61 -5.14 7.97 -6.82
N ASN A 62 -3.91 7.54 -7.05
CA ASN A 62 -2.81 8.25 -7.70
C ASN A 62 -2.76 7.86 -9.17
N HIS A 63 -2.77 8.83 -10.10
CA HIS A 63 -2.41 8.62 -11.50
C HIS A 63 -0.88 8.73 -11.68
N HIS A 64 -0.20 7.59 -11.59
CA HIS A 64 1.24 7.53 -11.43
C HIS A 64 1.97 8.00 -12.69
N ARG A 65 2.87 8.99 -12.57
CA ARG A 65 3.50 9.66 -13.72
C ARG A 65 4.33 8.74 -14.60
N LYS A 66 5.05 7.79 -14.00
CA LYS A 66 5.90 6.85 -14.75
C LYS A 66 5.09 5.74 -15.43
N ALA A 67 4.00 5.30 -14.80
CA ALA A 67 3.19 4.19 -15.30
C ALA A 67 2.08 4.66 -16.25
N GLY A 68 1.57 5.89 -16.07
CA GLY A 68 0.39 6.39 -16.79
C GLY A 68 -0.89 5.64 -16.40
N LEU A 69 -0.94 5.07 -15.19
CA LEU A 69 -2.04 4.24 -14.68
C LEU A 69 -2.44 4.68 -13.28
N TRP A 70 -3.70 4.44 -12.91
CA TRP A 70 -4.24 4.71 -11.59
C TRP A 70 -3.93 3.58 -10.61
N GLY A 71 -3.36 3.90 -9.46
CA GLY A 71 -3.00 2.97 -8.40
C GLY A 71 -3.34 3.48 -7.01
N GLN A 72 -3.23 2.58 -6.03
CA GLN A 72 -3.13 2.97 -4.63
C GLN A 72 -1.78 3.68 -4.36
N PHE A 73 -1.64 4.29 -3.18
CA PHE A 73 -0.39 4.96 -2.78
C PHE A 73 0.63 3.93 -2.28
N GLY A 74 1.92 4.17 -2.47
CA GLY A 74 2.94 3.26 -1.98
C GLY A 74 4.28 3.39 -2.68
N GLY A 75 5.32 2.97 -1.97
CA GLY A 75 6.68 3.20 -2.40
C GLY A 75 7.71 2.35 -1.67
N HIS A 76 8.97 2.76 -1.84
CA HIS A 76 10.11 2.11 -1.22
C HIS A 76 10.23 2.49 0.25
N LEU A 77 10.92 1.64 1.02
CA LEU A 77 11.22 1.92 2.41
C LEU A 77 12.37 2.93 2.49
N GLU A 78 12.24 3.89 3.40
CA GLU A 78 13.23 4.94 3.64
C GLU A 78 13.93 4.79 5.00
N ALA A 79 15.02 5.54 5.20
CA ALA A 79 15.86 5.40 6.38
C ALA A 79 15.17 5.88 7.67
N GLU A 80 14.26 6.84 7.53
CA GLU A 80 13.40 7.39 8.58
C GLU A 80 12.28 6.45 9.01
N ASP A 81 11.89 5.50 8.16
CA ASP A 81 10.79 4.59 8.49
C ASP A 81 11.18 3.68 9.66
N ASP A 82 10.28 3.55 10.64
CA ASP A 82 10.46 2.69 11.82
C ASP A 82 9.70 1.35 11.68
N SER A 83 8.74 1.29 10.75
CA SER A 83 7.89 0.14 10.44
C SER A 83 7.40 0.17 8.99
N LEU A 84 6.94 -0.96 8.45
CA LEU A 84 6.24 -0.99 7.15
C LEU A 84 4.96 -0.16 7.23
N ARG A 85 4.30 -0.17 8.39
CA ARG A 85 3.15 0.68 8.66
C ARG A 85 3.47 2.17 8.59
N SER A 86 4.62 2.61 9.14
CA SER A 86 5.03 4.01 9.04
C SER A 86 5.35 4.40 7.61
N ALA A 87 6.03 3.53 6.86
CA ALA A 87 6.34 3.74 5.45
C ALA A 87 5.07 3.89 4.61
N ALA A 88 4.12 2.95 4.71
CA ALA A 88 2.84 3.04 4.01
C ALA A 88 2.06 4.33 4.36
N ARG A 89 2.15 4.78 5.63
CA ARG A 89 1.50 6.03 6.06
C ARG A 89 2.20 7.26 5.51
N ARG A 90 3.53 7.28 5.43
CA ARG A 90 4.32 8.35 4.83
C ARG A 90 3.96 8.50 3.35
N GLU A 91 4.05 7.42 2.59
CA GLU A 91 3.70 7.39 1.16
C GLU A 91 2.26 7.88 0.93
N ALA A 92 1.30 7.38 1.72
CA ALA A 92 -0.09 7.83 1.63
C ALA A 92 -0.24 9.34 1.82
N ILE A 93 0.51 9.96 2.73
CA ILE A 93 0.43 11.41 2.99
C ILE A 93 1.16 12.20 1.88
N GLU A 94 2.36 11.78 1.51
CA GLU A 94 3.21 12.47 0.53
C GLU A 94 2.61 12.46 -0.87
N GLU A 95 2.12 11.30 -1.31
CA GLU A 95 1.56 11.15 -2.66
C GLU A 95 0.13 11.68 -2.78
N SER A 96 -0.69 11.55 -1.74
CA SER A 96 -2.07 12.07 -1.78
C SER A 96 -2.17 13.58 -1.55
N GLY A 97 -1.16 14.15 -0.89
CA GLY A 97 -1.16 15.53 -0.42
C GLY A 97 -2.15 15.81 0.71
N LEU A 98 -2.76 14.77 1.30
CA LEU A 98 -3.66 14.92 2.44
C LEU A 98 -2.87 15.28 3.69
N SER A 99 -3.34 16.28 4.44
CA SER A 99 -2.68 16.71 5.69
C SER A 99 -2.83 15.70 6.84
N ARG A 100 -3.85 14.84 6.79
CA ARG A 100 -4.12 13.82 7.79
C ARG A 100 -4.99 12.70 7.22
N LEU A 101 -4.94 11.56 7.91
CA LEU A 101 -5.84 10.42 7.72
C LEU A 101 -6.65 10.26 9.00
N ALA A 102 -7.96 10.07 8.89
CA ALA A 102 -8.88 9.92 10.03
C ALA A 102 -8.65 8.60 10.80
N TRP A 103 -8.21 7.56 10.08
CA TRP A 103 -7.80 6.28 10.65
C TRP A 103 -6.76 5.62 9.76
N PHE A 104 -5.95 4.74 10.35
CA PHE A 104 -4.95 3.93 9.65
C PHE A 104 -4.88 2.53 10.27
N SER A 105 -4.94 1.49 9.44
CA SER A 105 -5.04 0.11 9.89
C SER A 105 -3.85 -0.29 10.78
N PRO A 106 -4.08 -1.03 11.88
CA PRO A 106 -3.00 -1.46 12.76
C PRO A 106 -2.14 -2.56 12.13
N ASN A 107 -2.73 -3.40 11.27
CA ASN A 107 -2.09 -4.51 10.58
C ASN A 107 -2.26 -4.37 9.06
N PRO A 108 -1.44 -5.06 8.25
CA PRO A 108 -1.64 -5.14 6.79
C PRO A 108 -2.97 -5.81 6.45
N ILE A 109 -3.67 -5.25 5.46
CA ILE A 109 -4.92 -5.80 4.90
C ILE A 109 -4.69 -6.73 3.70
N ASP A 110 -3.48 -6.73 3.13
CA ASP A 110 -3.09 -7.63 2.05
C ASP A 110 -1.57 -7.74 1.93
N LEU A 111 -1.11 -8.85 1.36
CA LEU A 111 0.27 -9.03 0.90
C LEU A 111 0.22 -9.39 -0.57
N HIS A 112 1.09 -8.78 -1.37
CA HIS A 112 1.13 -8.99 -2.80
C HIS A 112 2.55 -9.05 -3.31
N VAL A 113 2.79 -9.90 -4.31
CA VAL A 113 4.07 -9.98 -5.00
C VAL A 113 3.82 -9.75 -6.48
N HIS A 114 4.53 -8.79 -7.07
CA HIS A 114 4.36 -8.49 -8.49
C HIS A 114 5.69 -8.22 -9.18
N ASP A 115 5.79 -8.73 -10.40
CA ASP A 115 6.93 -8.50 -11.27
C ASP A 115 6.84 -7.10 -11.90
N LEU A 116 7.98 -6.44 -12.01
CA LEU A 116 8.13 -5.18 -12.73
C LEU A 116 8.65 -5.44 -14.14
N SER A 117 8.19 -4.62 -15.09
CA SER A 117 8.77 -4.65 -16.43
C SER A 117 10.24 -4.20 -16.42
N ALA A 118 11.04 -4.67 -17.38
CA ALA A 118 12.45 -4.29 -17.52
C ALA A 118 12.71 -2.77 -17.63
N SER A 119 11.68 -1.96 -17.92
CA SER A 119 11.78 -0.49 -17.90
C SER A 119 12.01 0.10 -16.50
N PHE A 120 11.86 -0.71 -15.45
CA PHE A 120 12.19 -0.37 -14.06
C PHE A 120 13.64 -0.69 -13.67
N GLY A 121 14.48 -1.08 -14.64
CA GLY A 121 15.91 -1.25 -14.45
C GLY A 121 16.25 -2.59 -13.80
N ALA A 122 17.07 -2.55 -12.75
CA ALA A 122 17.52 -3.75 -12.04
C ALA A 122 16.47 -4.33 -11.06
N CYS A 123 15.39 -3.58 -10.79
CA CYS A 123 14.30 -4.09 -9.96
C CYS A 123 13.37 -4.98 -10.80
N GLU A 124 13.29 -6.24 -10.41
CA GLU A 124 12.50 -7.27 -11.09
C GLU A 124 11.17 -7.52 -10.38
N ARG A 125 11.11 -7.37 -9.06
CA ARG A 125 9.93 -7.73 -8.28
C ARG A 125 9.79 -6.93 -7.00
N HIS A 126 8.56 -6.53 -6.70
CA HIS A 126 8.21 -5.94 -5.42
C HIS A 126 7.41 -6.92 -4.56
N PHE A 127 7.75 -6.94 -3.28
CA PHE A 127 7.03 -7.62 -2.21
C PHE A 127 6.26 -6.58 -1.42
N ASP A 128 5.02 -6.36 -1.81
CA ASP A 128 4.21 -5.24 -1.36
C ASP A 128 3.33 -5.59 -0.16
N VAL A 129 3.45 -4.79 0.90
CA VAL A 129 2.65 -4.90 2.13
C VAL A 129 1.62 -3.78 2.15
N VAL A 130 0.35 -4.13 2.09
CA VAL A 130 -0.74 -3.17 1.89
C VAL A 130 -1.46 -2.89 3.20
N PHE A 131 -1.51 -1.62 3.59
CA PHE A 131 -2.31 -1.09 4.69
C PHE A 131 -3.55 -0.36 4.16
N ALA A 132 -4.45 0.02 5.07
CA ALA A 132 -5.63 0.79 4.73
C ALA A 132 -5.73 2.06 5.57
N ALA A 133 -6.31 3.11 4.99
CA ALA A 133 -6.55 4.36 5.70
C ALA A 133 -7.91 4.94 5.33
N VAL A 134 -8.50 5.65 6.28
CA VAL A 134 -9.74 6.40 6.05
C VAL A 134 -9.43 7.89 5.93
N ALA A 135 -9.99 8.51 4.90
CA ALA A 135 -10.09 9.95 4.71
C ALA A 135 -11.48 10.28 4.17
N SER A 136 -11.86 11.57 4.16
CA SER A 136 -13.15 11.98 3.61
C SER A 136 -12.99 12.40 2.14
N VAL A 137 -14.00 12.14 1.31
CA VAL A 137 -14.05 12.72 -0.05
C VAL A 137 -14.04 14.26 -0.06
N ASP A 138 -14.40 14.91 1.04
CA ASP A 138 -14.32 16.36 1.20
C ASP A 138 -12.87 16.84 1.43
N ASP A 139 -11.96 15.93 1.80
CA ASP A 139 -10.54 16.24 1.88
C ASP A 139 -9.96 16.37 0.46
N VAL A 140 -9.47 17.56 0.13
CA VAL A 140 -8.97 17.90 -1.21
C VAL A 140 -7.53 17.38 -1.36
N PRO A 141 -7.27 16.41 -2.26
CA PRO A 141 -5.92 15.91 -2.49
C PRO A 141 -5.07 16.94 -3.24
N VAL A 142 -3.75 16.87 -3.06
CA VAL A 142 -2.77 17.70 -3.76
C VAL A 142 -1.85 16.78 -4.56
N VAL A 143 -1.68 17.11 -5.85
CA VAL A 143 -0.84 16.33 -6.76
C VAL A 143 0.64 16.55 -6.41
N SER A 144 1.38 15.46 -6.18
CA SER A 144 2.82 15.48 -5.98
C SER A 144 3.60 15.51 -7.31
N ASP A 145 4.93 15.65 -7.23
CA ASP A 145 5.81 15.50 -8.41
C ASP A 145 5.83 14.07 -8.98
N GLU A 146 5.25 13.10 -8.30
CA GLU A 146 5.19 11.71 -8.76
C GLU A 146 3.85 11.37 -9.41
N SER A 147 2.86 12.24 -9.21
CA SER A 147 1.49 12.08 -9.69
C SER A 147 1.21 12.99 -10.89
N LEU A 148 0.35 12.52 -11.79
CA LEU A 148 -0.29 13.36 -12.83
C LEU A 148 -1.65 13.88 -12.35
N ALA A 149 -2.29 13.15 -11.45
CA ALA A 149 -3.55 13.52 -10.80
C ALA A 149 -3.75 12.64 -9.56
N VAL A 150 -4.49 13.15 -8.58
CA VAL A 150 -4.96 12.38 -7.42
C VAL A 150 -6.46 12.64 -7.30
N LYS A 151 -7.27 11.58 -7.26
CA LYS A 151 -8.74 11.71 -7.34
C LYS A 151 -9.48 10.63 -6.57
N TRP A 152 -10.59 11.04 -5.98
CA TRP A 152 -11.59 10.15 -5.44
C TRP A 152 -12.42 9.51 -6.55
N PHE A 153 -12.65 8.20 -6.44
CA PHE A 153 -13.51 7.43 -7.32
C PHE A 153 -14.47 6.57 -6.50
N PRO A 154 -15.78 6.64 -6.75
CA PRO A 154 -16.70 5.63 -6.26
C PRO A 154 -16.30 4.25 -6.78
N LEU A 155 -16.43 3.20 -5.97
CA LEU A 155 -16.13 1.82 -6.42
C LEU A 155 -16.96 1.39 -7.64
N ALA A 156 -18.17 1.93 -7.79
CA ALA A 156 -19.03 1.68 -8.94
C ALA A 156 -18.65 2.47 -10.20
N ALA A 157 -17.68 3.39 -10.12
CA ALA A 157 -17.30 4.31 -11.19
C ALA A 157 -15.77 4.52 -11.29
N LEU A 158 -15.04 3.41 -11.24
CA LEU A 158 -13.58 3.38 -11.33
C LEU A 158 -13.07 3.83 -12.72
N PRO A 159 -11.85 4.41 -12.81
CA PRO A 159 -11.27 4.79 -14.08
C PRO A 159 -10.92 3.56 -14.92
N THR A 160 -10.89 3.72 -16.24
CA THR A 160 -10.56 2.62 -17.17
C THR A 160 -9.09 2.25 -17.19
N SER A 161 -8.20 3.15 -16.76
CA SER A 161 -6.73 2.98 -16.78
C SER A 161 -6.16 2.65 -15.41
N LEU A 162 -6.76 1.70 -14.68
CA LEU A 162 -6.20 1.18 -13.43
C LEU A 162 -4.94 0.33 -13.68
N MET A 163 -4.07 0.24 -12.67
CA MET A 163 -3.04 -0.79 -12.62
C MET A 163 -3.69 -2.18 -12.79
N PRO A 164 -3.17 -3.06 -13.67
CA PRO A 164 -3.89 -4.28 -14.07
C PRO A 164 -4.25 -5.22 -12.92
N ASP A 165 -3.37 -5.37 -11.94
CA ASP A 165 -3.62 -6.19 -10.75
C ASP A 165 -4.68 -5.55 -9.82
N LEU A 166 -4.68 -4.21 -9.73
CA LEU A 166 -5.60 -3.48 -8.88
C LEU A 166 -7.06 -3.61 -9.35
N VAL A 167 -7.30 -3.74 -10.66
CA VAL A 167 -8.66 -3.99 -11.21
C VAL A 167 -9.34 -5.17 -10.51
N VAL A 168 -8.58 -6.24 -10.25
CA VAL A 168 -9.10 -7.48 -9.65
C VAL A 168 -9.09 -7.38 -8.12
N ARG A 169 -8.06 -6.76 -7.55
CA ARG A 169 -7.83 -6.74 -6.09
C ARG A 169 -8.66 -5.69 -5.37
N LEU A 170 -8.97 -4.56 -6.00
CA LEU A 170 -9.54 -3.39 -5.32
C LEU A 170 -10.85 -3.66 -4.54
N PRO A 171 -11.83 -4.41 -5.06
CA PRO A 171 -13.05 -4.71 -4.29
C PRO A 171 -12.77 -5.49 -3.00
N GLU A 172 -11.77 -6.39 -3.04
CA GLU A 172 -11.34 -7.17 -1.88
C GLU A 172 -10.57 -6.29 -0.88
N LEU A 173 -9.62 -5.49 -1.37
CA LEU A 173 -8.85 -4.57 -0.55
C LEU A 173 -9.76 -3.59 0.20
N TYR A 174 -10.75 -3.02 -0.50
CA TYR A 174 -11.71 -2.12 0.12
C TYR A 174 -12.48 -2.81 1.26
N ARG A 175 -13.03 -4.00 0.99
CA ARG A 175 -13.80 -4.74 2.01
C ARG A 175 -12.96 -5.07 3.24
N ARG A 176 -11.72 -5.54 3.05
CA ARG A 176 -10.79 -5.80 4.15
C ARG A 176 -10.41 -4.52 4.91
N GLY A 177 -10.29 -3.39 4.21
CA GLY A 177 -10.12 -2.07 4.82
C GLY A 177 -11.28 -1.70 5.75
N VAL A 178 -12.52 -1.85 5.28
CA VAL A 178 -13.74 -1.62 6.06
C VAL A 178 -13.81 -2.57 7.27
N GLU A 179 -13.61 -3.88 7.07
CA GLU A 179 -13.62 -4.87 8.15
C GLU A 179 -12.56 -4.55 9.23
N SER A 180 -11.35 -4.17 8.81
CA SER A 180 -10.26 -3.76 9.72
C SER A 180 -10.62 -2.50 10.52
N ARG A 181 -11.33 -1.54 9.91
CA ARG A 181 -11.85 -0.34 10.59
C ARG A 181 -12.86 -0.70 11.65
N GLU A 182 -13.84 -1.54 11.32
CA GLU A 182 -14.88 -1.98 12.26
C GLU A 182 -14.31 -2.76 13.45
N VAL A 183 -13.34 -3.65 13.19
CA VAL A 183 -12.61 -4.36 14.25
C VAL A 183 -11.93 -3.34 15.17
N SER A 184 -11.27 -2.34 14.61
CA SER A 184 -10.58 -1.30 15.39
C SER A 184 -11.52 -0.48 16.27
N ASP A 185 -12.73 -0.16 15.77
CA ASP A 185 -13.72 0.62 16.52
C ASP A 185 -14.33 -0.18 17.67
N ARG A 186 -14.56 -1.50 17.49
CA ARG A 186 -15.04 -2.39 18.56
C ARG A 186 -14.06 -2.53 19.73
N HIS A 187 -12.75 -2.39 19.49
CA HIS A 187 -11.73 -2.44 20.54
C HIS A 187 -11.51 -1.10 21.26
N ARG A 188 -12.17 -0.01 20.81
CA ARG A 188 -12.09 1.33 21.41
C ARG A 188 -13.28 1.69 22.30
N GLY A 189 -14.38 0.94 22.23
CA GLY A 189 -15.58 1.11 23.06
C GLY A 189 -15.57 0.21 24.29
#